data_AF-A0A7Y0EMB0-F1
#
_entry.id   AF-A0A7Y0EMB0-F1
#
_cell.length_a   1.000
_cell.length_b   1.000
_cell.length_c   1.000
_cell.angle_alpha   90.00
_cell.angle_beta   90.00
_cell.angle_gamma   90.00
#
_symmetry.space_group_name_H-M   'P 1'
#
loop_
_entity.id
_entity.type
_entity.pdbx_description
1 polymer ?
#
loop_
_entity_poly.entity_id
_entity_poly.type
_entity_poly.pdbx_seq_one_letter_code
_entity_poly.pdbx_strand_id
1 'polypeptide(L)'
;MAVCRALNVRYPFSHTTALALLKVEQPTTNTLNGSMLHATVSKRNKLHRRVGLQLHLLSTLTSEHIITIDRNLHVLRPEMVWHQLAGYTSIDEQVALAESMIRHNICDMKDLQRTVAGEKFPHRKQCIRALSLASPGSDSPKETQLRLVLLRYGMPAMVVNYTFTNLHYYSGKPISLDLAIPEWKIGIEYNGDHHRTDQQQWRRDNWKWNMLRSKHWEIVTVDQLDLSDEWHQQVLACKVAQAIMKQTGKVVPIQPRLSLEQLTDKRRKLTLIRTS
;
A
#
# COMPACT_ATOMS: atom_id res chain seq x y z
N MET A 1 14.52 8.50 -16.26
CA MET A 1 14.36 9.73 -17.09
C MET A 1 15.33 9.75 -18.27
N ALA A 2 16.66 9.81 -18.08
CA ALA A 2 17.62 9.94 -19.20
C ALA A 2 17.54 8.81 -20.24
N VAL A 3 17.48 7.55 -19.80
CA VAL A 3 17.33 6.37 -20.69
C VAL A 3 16.04 6.45 -21.52
N CYS A 4 14.92 6.84 -20.89
CA CYS A 4 13.64 6.99 -21.56
C CYS A 4 13.67 8.08 -22.64
N ARG A 5 14.36 9.21 -22.39
CA ARG A 5 14.58 10.28 -23.38
C ARG A 5 15.44 9.79 -24.56
N ALA A 6 16.51 9.07 -24.27
CA ALA A 6 17.42 8.53 -25.28
C ALA A 6 16.72 7.55 -26.24
N LEU A 7 15.74 6.78 -25.74
CA LEU A 7 14.91 5.92 -26.59
C LEU A 7 13.97 6.70 -27.53
N ASN A 8 13.68 7.98 -27.30
CA ASN A 8 12.84 8.81 -28.18
C ASN A 8 11.57 8.10 -28.67
N VAL A 9 10.86 7.45 -27.73
CA VAL A 9 9.64 6.67 -28.04
C VAL A 9 8.46 7.63 -28.16
N ARG A 10 7.65 7.51 -29.22
CA ARG A 10 6.40 8.29 -29.39
C ARG A 10 5.21 7.73 -28.61
N TYR A 11 5.40 6.62 -27.89
CA TYR A 11 4.36 5.92 -27.15
C TYR A 11 4.44 6.30 -25.68
N PRO A 12 3.30 6.38 -24.96
CA PRO A 12 3.32 6.60 -23.53
C PRO A 12 4.00 5.43 -22.80
N PHE A 13 4.95 5.75 -21.92
CA PHE A 13 5.50 4.76 -20.99
C PHE A 13 4.43 4.29 -20.01
N SER A 14 4.53 3.04 -19.57
CA SER A 14 3.52 2.36 -18.76
C SER A 14 4.15 1.38 -17.76
N HIS A 15 3.32 0.68 -16.98
CA HIS A 15 3.74 -0.32 -15.98
C HIS A 15 4.84 0.23 -15.05
N THR A 16 5.83 -0.60 -14.71
CA THR A 16 6.97 -0.26 -13.82
C THR A 16 7.78 0.94 -14.30
N THR A 17 7.89 1.14 -15.63
CA THR A 17 8.56 2.33 -16.18
C THR A 17 7.79 3.61 -15.88
N ALA A 18 6.46 3.60 -16.04
CA ALA A 18 5.65 4.75 -15.66
C ALA A 18 5.69 4.99 -14.14
N LEU A 19 5.64 3.94 -13.30
CA LEU A 19 5.82 4.10 -11.85
C LEU A 19 7.12 4.84 -11.52
N ALA A 20 8.23 4.45 -12.13
CA ALA A 20 9.54 5.08 -11.88
C ALA A 20 9.58 6.53 -12.34
N LEU A 21 8.93 6.84 -13.48
CA LEU A 21 8.83 8.19 -14.02
C LEU A 21 7.91 9.10 -13.18
N LEU A 22 6.86 8.53 -12.62
CA LEU A 22 5.92 9.19 -11.71
C LEU A 22 6.42 9.25 -10.27
N LYS A 23 7.61 8.69 -9.98
CA LYS A 23 8.20 8.59 -8.62
C LYS A 23 7.32 7.83 -7.62
N VAL A 24 6.57 6.86 -8.12
CA VAL A 24 5.81 5.89 -7.32
C VAL A 24 6.73 4.73 -6.94
N GLU A 25 6.58 4.19 -5.73
CA GLU A 25 7.27 2.99 -5.30
C GLU A 25 7.04 1.83 -6.29
N GLN A 26 8.06 1.00 -6.49
CA GLN A 26 7.96 -0.19 -7.33
C GLN A 26 7.35 -1.35 -6.53
N PRO A 27 6.55 -2.23 -7.16
CA PRO A 27 6.10 -3.43 -6.50
C PRO A 27 7.31 -4.33 -6.18
N THR A 28 7.33 -4.91 -4.99
CA THR A 28 8.45 -5.76 -4.53
C THR A 28 8.47 -7.07 -5.30
N THR A 29 7.28 -7.58 -5.62
CA THR A 29 7.09 -8.79 -6.42
C THR A 29 6.19 -8.49 -7.62
N ASN A 30 6.68 -8.81 -8.82
CA ASN A 30 5.90 -8.75 -10.03
C ASN A 30 6.50 -9.67 -11.11
N THR A 31 5.70 -10.00 -12.13
CA THR A 31 6.11 -10.91 -13.22
C THR A 31 6.64 -10.18 -14.46
N LEU A 32 6.84 -8.86 -14.41
CA LEU A 32 7.39 -8.09 -15.53
C LEU A 32 8.91 -8.25 -15.60
N ASN A 33 9.46 -8.07 -16.80
CA ASN A 33 10.90 -8.09 -16.99
C ASN A 33 11.52 -6.76 -16.50
N GLY A 34 12.17 -6.80 -15.34
CA GLY A 34 12.82 -5.62 -14.74
C GLY A 34 13.98 -5.02 -15.56
N SER A 35 14.52 -5.73 -16.55
CA SER A 35 15.57 -5.19 -17.44
C SER A 35 15.01 -4.42 -18.63
N MET A 36 13.69 -4.41 -18.83
CA MET A 36 13.02 -3.77 -19.97
C MET A 36 12.34 -2.48 -19.53
N LEU A 37 12.27 -1.51 -20.44
CA LEU A 37 11.33 -0.41 -20.33
C LEU A 37 9.97 -0.83 -20.90
N HIS A 38 8.89 -0.28 -20.35
CA HIS A 38 7.52 -0.65 -20.69
C HIS A 38 6.79 0.56 -21.28
N ALA A 39 6.15 0.37 -22.44
CA ALA A 39 5.30 1.37 -23.07
C ALA A 39 4.04 0.75 -23.66
N THR A 40 2.99 1.56 -23.86
CA THR A 40 1.69 1.07 -24.34
C THR A 40 1.37 1.61 -25.73
N VAL A 41 0.84 0.75 -26.61
CA VAL A 41 0.36 1.08 -27.96
C VAL A 41 -1.11 0.74 -28.12
N SER A 42 -1.80 1.45 -29.01
CA SER A 42 -3.25 1.27 -29.25
C SER A 42 -3.60 0.21 -30.29
N LYS A 43 -2.67 -0.15 -31.19
CA LYS A 43 -2.93 -1.06 -32.31
C LYS A 43 -1.92 -2.20 -32.35
N ARG A 44 -2.40 -3.40 -32.68
CA ARG A 44 -1.57 -4.62 -32.73
C ARG A 44 -0.42 -4.50 -33.75
N ASN A 45 -0.62 -3.81 -34.87
CA ASN A 45 0.43 -3.56 -35.86
C ASN A 45 1.53 -2.59 -35.38
N LYS A 46 1.37 -1.95 -34.22
CA LYS A 46 2.42 -1.16 -33.57
C LYS A 46 3.25 -1.98 -32.59
N LEU A 47 2.86 -3.21 -32.27
CA LEU A 47 3.69 -4.13 -31.51
C LEU A 47 4.83 -4.63 -32.41
N HIS A 48 6.01 -4.06 -32.20
CA HIS A 48 7.24 -4.47 -32.87
C HIS A 48 8.34 -4.68 -31.83
N ARG A 49 9.34 -5.48 -32.18
CA ARG A 49 10.48 -5.72 -31.30
C ARG A 49 11.37 -4.49 -31.29
N ARG A 50 11.77 -4.05 -30.09
CA ARG A 50 12.76 -3.00 -29.90
C ARG A 50 13.66 -3.37 -28.72
N VAL A 51 14.96 -3.19 -28.89
CA VAL A 51 15.93 -3.53 -27.83
C VAL A 51 15.67 -2.67 -26.60
N GLY A 52 15.58 -3.30 -25.43
CA GLY A 52 15.34 -2.63 -24.16
C GLY A 52 13.92 -2.08 -23.96
N LEU A 53 12.96 -2.38 -24.86
CA LEU A 53 11.59 -1.88 -24.77
C LEU A 53 10.58 -3.00 -25.02
N GLN A 54 9.71 -3.23 -24.05
CA GLN A 54 8.53 -4.08 -24.14
C GLN A 54 7.29 -3.21 -24.42
N LEU A 55 6.61 -3.52 -25.53
CA LEU A 55 5.36 -2.85 -25.91
C LEU A 55 4.14 -3.68 -25.47
N HIS A 56 3.17 -3.01 -24.85
CA HIS A 56 1.93 -3.58 -24.37
C HIS A 56 0.76 -3.04 -25.19
N LEU A 57 -0.23 -3.87 -25.47
CA LEU A 57 -1.43 -3.47 -26.22
C LEU A 57 -2.52 -2.99 -25.28
N LEU A 58 -3.05 -1.79 -25.51
CA LEU A 58 -4.29 -1.30 -24.93
C LEU A 58 -5.16 -0.72 -26.05
N SER A 59 -6.10 -1.51 -26.57
CA SER A 59 -6.91 -1.11 -27.73
C SER A 59 -7.80 0.11 -27.48
N THR A 60 -8.12 0.39 -26.22
CA THR A 60 -8.90 1.56 -25.77
C THR A 60 -8.04 2.79 -25.51
N LEU A 61 -6.73 2.76 -25.78
CA LEU A 61 -5.84 3.89 -25.53
C LEU A 61 -6.26 5.13 -26.35
N THR A 62 -6.60 6.21 -25.65
CA THR A 62 -6.89 7.53 -26.21
C THR A 62 -5.91 8.58 -25.65
N SER A 63 -5.98 9.81 -26.17
CA SER A 63 -5.20 10.95 -25.64
C SER A 63 -5.54 11.27 -24.18
N GLU A 64 -6.78 11.01 -23.75
CA GLU A 64 -7.22 11.26 -22.36
C GLU A 64 -6.45 10.42 -21.34
N HIS A 65 -5.98 9.24 -21.73
CA HIS A 65 -5.20 8.33 -20.87
C HIS A 65 -3.73 8.71 -20.74
N ILE A 66 -3.28 9.76 -21.44
CA ILE A 66 -1.87 10.11 -21.57
C ILE A 66 -1.61 11.47 -20.92
N ILE A 67 -0.59 11.52 -20.07
CA ILE A 67 -0.06 12.77 -19.53
C ILE A 67 1.37 12.98 -19.99
N THR A 68 1.76 14.24 -20.13
CA THR A 68 3.11 14.65 -20.50
C THR A 68 3.79 15.16 -19.24
N ILE A 69 4.83 14.47 -18.77
CA ILE A 69 5.56 14.84 -17.55
C ILE A 69 6.83 15.65 -17.81
N ASP A 70 7.25 15.70 -19.07
CA ASP A 70 8.37 16.50 -19.58
C ASP A 70 8.24 16.60 -21.11
N ARG A 71 8.83 17.62 -21.75
CA ARG A 71 8.63 18.07 -23.15
C ARG A 71 8.11 16.98 -24.12
N ASN A 72 8.84 15.87 -24.25
CA ASN A 72 8.52 14.76 -25.15
C ASN A 72 8.41 13.40 -24.43
N LEU A 73 8.12 13.42 -23.13
CA LEU A 73 8.00 12.23 -22.31
C LEU A 73 6.55 12.03 -21.89
N HIS A 74 5.90 11.13 -22.59
CA HIS A 74 4.52 10.75 -22.32
C HIS A 74 4.48 9.52 -21.41
N VAL A 75 3.57 9.53 -20.44
CA VAL A 75 3.28 8.39 -19.58
C VAL A 75 1.77 8.18 -19.54
N LEU A 76 1.34 6.96 -19.28
CA LEU A 76 -0.07 6.73 -18.97
C LEU A 76 -0.42 7.40 -17.64
N ARG A 77 -1.68 7.84 -17.55
CA ARG A 77 -2.28 8.32 -16.32
C ARG A 77 -2.08 7.30 -15.18
N PRO A 78 -1.84 7.74 -13.93
CA PRO A 78 -1.51 6.86 -12.81
C PRO A 78 -2.51 5.73 -12.60
N GLU A 79 -3.80 6.04 -12.65
CA GLU A 79 -4.90 5.09 -12.49
C GLU A 79 -4.94 4.03 -13.60
N MET A 80 -4.47 4.39 -14.81
CA MET A 80 -4.30 3.46 -15.92
C MET A 80 -3.08 2.56 -15.72
N VAL A 81 -1.98 3.12 -15.22
CA VAL A 81 -0.76 2.36 -14.89
C VAL A 81 -1.05 1.34 -13.80
N TRP A 82 -1.70 1.77 -12.72
CA TRP A 82 -2.15 0.92 -11.63
C TRP A 82 -3.00 -0.23 -12.14
N HIS A 83 -3.95 0.09 -13.00
CA HIS A 83 -4.81 -0.91 -13.61
C HIS A 83 -4.02 -1.95 -14.45
N GLN A 84 -3.15 -1.50 -15.35
CA GLN A 84 -2.35 -2.39 -16.19
C GLN A 84 -1.46 -3.35 -15.37
N LEU A 85 -0.98 -2.89 -14.22
CA LEU A 85 -0.16 -3.70 -13.32
C LEU A 85 -0.95 -4.82 -12.64
N ALA A 86 -2.28 -4.78 -12.62
CA ALA A 86 -3.09 -5.77 -11.92
C ALA A 86 -2.86 -7.20 -12.43
N GLY A 87 -2.51 -7.38 -13.70
CA GLY A 87 -2.16 -8.69 -14.25
C GLY A 87 -0.78 -9.23 -13.85
N TYR A 88 0.06 -8.40 -13.23
CA TYR A 88 1.47 -8.69 -12.97
C TYR A 88 1.86 -8.67 -11.50
N THR A 89 0.98 -8.19 -10.63
CA THR A 89 1.21 -8.01 -9.19
C THR A 89 0.17 -8.79 -8.40
N SER A 90 0.44 -9.10 -7.13
CA SER A 90 -0.55 -9.65 -6.20
C SER A 90 -1.56 -8.59 -5.72
N ILE A 91 -2.57 -8.98 -4.93
CA ILE A 91 -3.59 -8.04 -4.42
C ILE A 91 -2.98 -7.04 -3.44
N ASP A 92 -2.08 -7.46 -2.56
CA ASP A 92 -1.40 -6.60 -1.58
C ASP A 92 -0.48 -5.58 -2.25
N GLU A 93 0.26 -5.98 -3.30
CA GLU A 93 1.04 -5.05 -4.13
C GLU A 93 0.12 -4.04 -4.83
N GLN A 94 -1.05 -4.46 -5.33
CA GLN A 94 -2.04 -3.55 -5.89
C GLN A 94 -2.60 -2.55 -4.86
N VAL A 95 -2.82 -2.99 -3.62
CA VAL A 95 -3.22 -2.10 -2.52
C VAL A 95 -2.11 -1.10 -2.22
N ALA A 96 -0.87 -1.58 -2.06
CA ALA A 96 0.29 -0.74 -1.77
C ALA A 96 0.55 0.31 -2.87
N LEU A 97 0.41 -0.07 -4.15
CA LEU A 97 0.52 0.85 -5.27
C LEU A 97 -0.60 1.90 -5.28
N ALA A 98 -1.85 1.52 -5.02
CA ALA A 98 -2.96 2.47 -4.92
C ALA A 98 -2.71 3.50 -3.81
N GLU A 99 -2.36 3.03 -2.62
CA GLU A 99 -2.09 3.90 -1.47
C GLU A 99 -0.86 4.79 -1.69
N SER A 100 0.17 4.27 -2.33
CA SER A 100 1.36 5.03 -2.73
C SER A 100 1.01 6.17 -3.68
N MET A 101 0.25 5.90 -4.76
CA MET A 101 -0.15 6.94 -5.71
C MET A 101 -0.98 8.05 -5.04
N ILE A 102 -1.83 7.67 -4.10
CA ILE A 102 -2.64 8.63 -3.31
C ILE A 102 -1.76 9.41 -2.33
N ARG A 103 -0.84 8.74 -1.61
CA ARG A 103 0.12 9.39 -0.69
C ARG A 103 0.96 10.45 -1.39
N HIS A 104 1.41 10.17 -2.62
CA HIS A 104 2.21 11.11 -3.42
C HIS A 104 1.37 12.16 -4.17
N ASN A 105 0.06 12.20 -3.96
CA ASN A 105 -0.89 13.11 -4.63
C ASN A 105 -0.85 13.03 -6.17
N ILE A 106 -0.62 11.84 -6.72
CA ILE A 106 -0.52 11.62 -8.17
C ILE A 106 -1.90 11.25 -8.74
N CYS A 107 -2.74 10.57 -7.95
CA CYS A 107 -4.17 10.40 -8.21
C CYS A 107 -4.93 10.31 -6.89
N ASP A 108 -6.27 10.43 -6.92
CA ASP A 108 -7.11 10.21 -5.74
C ASP A 108 -7.86 8.86 -5.79
N MET A 109 -8.51 8.50 -4.68
CA MET A 109 -9.33 7.27 -4.60
C MET A 109 -10.48 7.27 -5.62
N LYS A 110 -11.04 8.44 -5.95
CA LYS A 110 -12.16 8.55 -6.90
C LYS A 110 -11.67 8.28 -8.32
N ASP A 111 -10.45 8.70 -8.67
CA ASP A 111 -9.85 8.40 -9.97
C ASP A 111 -9.72 6.89 -10.18
N LEU A 112 -9.16 6.17 -9.20
CA LEU A 112 -9.05 4.70 -9.25
C LEU A 112 -10.43 4.03 -9.37
N GLN A 113 -11.41 4.51 -8.59
CA GLN A 113 -12.79 3.99 -8.63
C GLN A 113 -13.47 4.25 -9.98
N ARG A 114 -13.32 5.45 -10.55
CA ARG A 114 -13.87 5.82 -11.86
C ARG A 114 -13.30 4.95 -12.97
N THR A 115 -11.98 4.75 -12.99
CA THR A 115 -11.33 3.87 -13.97
C THR A 115 -11.87 2.45 -13.89
N VAL A 116 -11.99 1.89 -12.68
CA VAL A 116 -12.58 0.57 -12.48
C VAL A 116 -14.06 0.51 -12.88
N ALA A 117 -14.82 1.58 -12.72
CA ALA A 117 -16.23 1.63 -13.11
C ALA A 117 -16.42 1.79 -14.63
N GLY A 118 -15.65 2.66 -15.27
CA GLY A 118 -15.85 3.10 -16.65
C GLY A 118 -15.23 2.21 -17.71
N GLU A 119 -14.16 1.48 -17.38
CA GLU A 119 -13.42 0.71 -18.38
C GLU A 119 -13.58 -0.81 -18.22
N LYS A 120 -13.70 -1.49 -19.37
CA LYS A 120 -13.62 -2.94 -19.46
C LYS A 120 -12.20 -3.34 -19.77
N PHE A 121 -11.52 -3.92 -18.79
CA PHE A 121 -10.14 -4.32 -18.92
C PHE A 121 -9.84 -5.67 -18.24
N PRO A 122 -8.77 -6.37 -18.66
CA PRO A 122 -8.30 -7.58 -17.99
C PRO A 122 -8.05 -7.34 -16.50
N HIS A 123 -8.15 -8.37 -15.67
CA HIS A 123 -7.83 -8.30 -14.23
C HIS A 123 -8.66 -7.29 -13.40
N ARG A 124 -9.77 -6.76 -13.93
CA ARG A 124 -10.67 -5.85 -13.20
C ARG A 124 -11.11 -6.33 -11.82
N LYS A 125 -11.37 -7.62 -11.68
CA LYS A 125 -11.76 -8.22 -10.39
C LYS A 125 -10.68 -8.03 -9.33
N GLN A 126 -9.40 -8.04 -9.71
CA GLN A 126 -8.29 -7.83 -8.80
C GLN A 126 -8.22 -6.37 -8.34
N CYS A 127 -8.44 -5.42 -9.24
CA CYS A 127 -8.53 -4.00 -8.89
C CYS A 127 -9.68 -3.73 -7.91
N ILE A 128 -10.85 -4.37 -8.11
CA ILE A 128 -11.99 -4.27 -7.18
C ILE A 128 -11.62 -4.80 -5.79
N ARG A 129 -10.93 -5.95 -5.74
CA ARG A 129 -10.44 -6.52 -4.47
C ARG A 129 -9.45 -5.58 -3.79
N ALA A 130 -8.48 -5.05 -4.52
CA ALA A 130 -7.52 -4.09 -3.99
C ALA A 130 -8.22 -2.84 -3.44
N LEU A 131 -9.15 -2.24 -4.18
CA LEU A 131 -9.92 -1.08 -3.71
C LEU A 131 -10.75 -1.38 -2.45
N SER A 132 -11.23 -2.60 -2.28
CA SER A 132 -11.95 -2.99 -1.06
C SER A 132 -11.06 -3.13 0.18
N LEU A 133 -9.73 -3.24 -0.02
CA LEU A 133 -8.73 -3.37 1.05
C LEU A 133 -7.90 -2.10 1.25
N ALA A 134 -7.91 -1.18 0.28
CA ALA A 134 -7.19 0.08 0.31
C ALA A 134 -7.76 1.01 1.39
N SER A 135 -6.86 1.51 2.23
CA SER A 135 -7.12 2.49 3.27
C SER A 135 -6.01 3.54 3.20
N PRO A 136 -6.13 4.53 2.30
CA PRO A 136 -5.10 5.54 2.11
C PRO A 136 -4.80 6.30 3.41
N GLY A 137 -3.55 6.69 3.60
CA GLY A 137 -3.08 7.38 4.80
C GLY A 137 -1.76 6.85 5.33
N SER A 138 -1.37 5.63 4.95
CA SER A 138 -0.09 5.00 5.31
C SER A 138 1.06 5.86 4.78
N ASP A 139 2.09 6.12 5.57
CA ASP A 139 3.26 6.90 5.18
C ASP A 139 4.31 6.05 4.42
N SER A 140 4.20 4.73 4.50
CA SER A 140 5.07 3.79 3.78
C SER A 140 4.33 2.53 3.28
N PRO A 141 4.87 1.83 2.26
CA PRO A 141 4.34 0.52 1.86
C PRO A 141 4.38 -0.55 2.97
N LYS A 142 5.30 -0.40 3.93
CA LYS A 142 5.45 -1.35 5.05
C LYS A 142 4.31 -1.24 6.06
N GLU A 143 3.79 -0.04 6.28
CA GLU A 143 2.58 0.17 7.09
C GLU A 143 1.35 -0.45 6.42
N THR A 144 1.22 -0.32 5.09
CA THR A 144 0.19 -1.01 4.32
C THR A 144 0.33 -2.54 4.47
N GLN A 145 1.55 -3.08 4.33
CA GLN A 145 1.84 -4.51 4.51
C GLN A 145 1.45 -4.98 5.91
N LEU A 146 1.86 -4.26 6.95
CA LEU A 146 1.53 -4.52 8.35
C LEU A 146 0.01 -4.59 8.55
N ARG A 147 -0.74 -3.61 8.05
CA ARG A 147 -2.19 -3.57 8.16
C ARG A 147 -2.84 -4.80 7.51
N LEU A 148 -2.42 -5.14 6.29
CA LEU A 148 -2.96 -6.29 5.58
C LEU A 148 -2.62 -7.60 6.30
N VAL A 149 -1.41 -7.77 6.82
CA VAL A 149 -1.02 -8.94 7.63
C VAL A 149 -1.96 -9.10 8.82
N LEU A 150 -2.18 -8.05 9.62
CA LEU A 150 -3.04 -8.13 10.80
C LEU A 150 -4.49 -8.48 10.44
N LEU A 151 -5.04 -7.88 9.37
CA LEU A 151 -6.37 -8.22 8.88
C LEU A 151 -6.50 -9.70 8.47
N ARG A 152 -5.45 -10.28 7.89
CA ARG A 152 -5.42 -11.71 7.48
C ARG A 152 -5.52 -12.68 8.66
N TYR A 153 -5.17 -12.25 9.87
CA TYR A 153 -5.33 -13.03 11.10
C TYR A 153 -6.60 -12.70 11.89
N GLY A 154 -7.48 -11.86 11.34
CA GLY A 154 -8.77 -11.53 11.95
C GLY A 154 -8.71 -10.40 12.98
N MET A 155 -7.64 -9.58 12.96
CA MET A 155 -7.62 -8.36 13.77
C MET A 155 -8.75 -7.40 13.37
N PRO A 156 -9.27 -6.59 14.32
CA PRO A 156 -10.29 -5.58 14.04
C PRO A 156 -9.80 -4.56 13.01
N ALA A 157 -10.74 -3.76 12.49
CA ALA A 157 -10.40 -2.61 11.68
C ALA A 157 -9.51 -1.65 12.48
N MET A 158 -8.49 -1.11 11.80
CA MET A 158 -7.54 -0.16 12.39
C MET A 158 -7.60 1.14 11.61
N VAL A 159 -7.46 2.26 12.32
CA VAL A 159 -7.30 3.58 11.73
C VAL A 159 -5.85 3.75 11.32
N VAL A 160 -5.62 4.10 10.06
CA VAL A 160 -4.30 4.36 9.50
C VAL A 160 -3.88 5.80 9.81
N ASN A 161 -2.61 6.00 10.17
CA ASN A 161 -2.00 7.29 10.50
C ASN A 161 -2.85 8.10 11.50
N TYR A 162 -3.24 7.44 12.59
CA TYR A 162 -4.10 8.02 13.61
C TYR A 162 -3.38 9.18 14.30
N THR A 163 -3.83 10.40 14.02
CA THR A 163 -3.23 11.62 14.53
C THR A 163 -4.01 12.12 15.74
N PHE A 164 -3.29 12.40 16.82
CA PHE A 164 -3.85 12.98 18.03
C PHE A 164 -4.08 14.48 17.87
N THR A 165 -5.27 14.96 18.20
CA THR A 165 -5.63 16.39 18.07
C THR A 165 -4.99 17.28 19.13
N ASN A 166 -4.66 16.73 20.29
CA ASN A 166 -4.15 17.48 21.44
C ASN A 166 -2.75 17.05 21.90
N LEU A 167 -2.07 16.16 21.16
CA LEU A 167 -0.73 15.70 21.48
C LEU A 167 0.24 16.09 20.37
N HIS A 168 1.28 16.82 20.73
CA HIS A 168 2.25 17.37 19.79
C HIS A 168 3.67 17.10 20.30
N TYR A 169 4.60 16.95 19.37
CA TYR A 169 6.03 17.05 19.67
C TYR A 169 6.39 18.49 20.09
N TYR A 170 7.56 18.68 20.68
CA TYR A 170 8.10 20.01 20.97
C TYR A 170 8.18 20.94 19.74
N SER A 171 8.28 20.36 18.53
CA SER A 171 8.26 21.11 17.27
C SER A 171 6.87 21.63 16.88
N GLY A 172 5.81 21.30 17.62
CA GLY A 172 4.42 21.61 17.25
C GLY A 172 3.82 20.63 16.24
N LYS A 173 4.58 19.66 15.71
CA LYS A 173 4.03 18.62 14.84
C LYS A 173 3.10 17.70 15.66
N PRO A 174 1.89 17.37 15.17
CA PRO A 174 1.03 16.39 15.82
C PRO A 174 1.70 15.03 15.97
N ILE A 175 1.39 14.34 17.05
CA ILE A 175 1.79 12.95 17.25
C ILE A 175 0.81 12.05 16.51
N SER A 176 1.33 11.06 15.81
CA SER A 176 0.54 10.04 15.13
C SER A 176 1.04 8.63 15.45
N LEU A 177 0.17 7.66 15.18
CA LEU A 177 0.42 6.22 15.19
C LEU A 177 0.16 5.66 13.79
N ASP A 178 1.04 4.80 13.28
CA ASP A 178 0.90 4.19 11.94
C ASP A 178 -0.43 3.46 11.80
N LEU A 179 -0.76 2.63 12.79
CA LEU A 179 -2.07 2.00 12.94
C LEU A 179 -2.56 2.17 14.38
N ALA A 180 -3.86 2.41 14.54
CA ALA A 180 -4.49 2.49 15.85
C ALA A 180 -5.83 1.78 15.90
N ILE A 181 -6.19 1.34 17.10
CA ILE A 181 -7.56 0.98 17.48
C ILE A 181 -7.96 1.97 18.60
N PRO A 182 -8.40 3.20 18.25
CA PRO A 182 -8.53 4.29 19.21
C PRO A 182 -9.50 4.00 20.36
N GLU A 183 -10.59 3.29 20.07
CA GLU A 183 -11.59 2.86 21.04
C GLU A 183 -11.00 1.98 22.14
N TRP A 184 -9.89 1.29 21.86
CA TRP A 184 -9.18 0.42 22.80
C TRP A 184 -7.81 0.97 23.17
N LYS A 185 -7.44 2.17 22.72
CA LYS A 185 -6.13 2.79 22.95
C LYS A 185 -4.95 1.87 22.60
N ILE A 186 -5.05 1.12 21.50
CA ILE A 186 -3.94 0.32 20.97
C ILE A 186 -3.28 1.09 19.84
N GLY A 187 -1.96 1.24 19.90
CA GLY A 187 -1.13 1.73 18.79
C GLY A 187 -0.20 0.64 18.29
N ILE A 188 0.00 0.57 16.98
CA ILE A 188 0.89 -0.40 16.33
C ILE A 188 1.79 0.39 15.39
N GLU A 189 3.10 0.24 15.58
CA GLU A 189 4.13 1.11 14.98
C GLU A 189 5.17 0.26 14.27
N TYR A 190 5.37 0.50 12.98
CA TYR A 190 6.43 -0.14 12.21
C TYR A 190 7.74 0.64 12.37
N ASN A 191 8.73 -0.01 12.93
CA ASN A 191 10.08 0.49 13.11
C ASN A 191 11.01 -0.17 12.08
N GLY A 192 11.18 0.48 10.92
CA GLY A 192 12.11 0.01 9.88
C GLY A 192 13.60 0.00 10.30
N ASP A 193 14.41 -0.81 9.63
CA ASP A 193 15.83 -1.02 9.97
C ASP A 193 16.69 0.25 9.89
N HIS A 194 16.27 1.25 9.10
CA HIS A 194 16.97 2.53 8.98
C HIS A 194 16.98 3.36 10.28
N HIS A 195 16.14 3.03 11.27
CA HIS A 195 16.08 3.73 12.54
C HIS A 195 17.17 3.32 13.54
N ARG A 196 17.86 2.19 13.31
CA ARG A 196 18.82 1.63 14.28
C ARG A 196 20.04 2.53 14.51
N THR A 197 20.37 3.40 13.56
CA THR A 197 21.55 4.26 13.61
C THR A 197 21.23 5.74 13.88
N ASP A 198 19.96 6.14 13.88
CA ASP A 198 19.55 7.53 14.13
C ASP A 198 19.17 7.74 15.61
N GLN A 199 20.12 8.27 16.38
CA GLN A 199 19.90 8.55 17.81
C GLN A 199 18.80 9.59 18.06
N GLN A 200 18.60 10.56 17.17
CA GLN A 200 17.60 11.61 17.37
C GLN A 200 16.21 11.03 17.20
N GLN A 201 16.01 10.26 16.13
CA GLN A 201 14.75 9.55 15.88
C GLN A 201 14.45 8.57 17.02
N TRP A 202 15.43 7.77 17.46
CA TRP A 202 15.26 6.83 18.56
C TRP A 202 14.81 7.52 19.87
N ARG A 203 15.45 8.65 20.23
CA ARG A 203 15.03 9.44 21.42
C ARG A 203 13.60 9.96 21.27
N ARG A 204 13.25 10.43 20.07
CA ARG A 204 11.91 10.96 19.77
C ARG A 204 10.84 9.89 19.88
N ASP A 205 11.09 8.69 19.35
CA ASP A 205 10.13 7.58 19.37
C ASP A 205 9.96 7.02 20.79
N ASN A 206 11.04 6.88 21.55
CA ASN A 206 10.95 6.52 22.98
C ASN A 206 10.14 7.54 23.79
N TRP A 207 10.37 8.85 23.56
CA TRP A 207 9.58 9.89 24.19
C TRP A 207 8.10 9.80 23.80
N LYS A 208 7.80 9.63 22.50
CA LYS A 208 6.44 9.42 21.99
C LYS A 208 5.77 8.25 22.72
N TRP A 209 6.41 7.08 22.73
CA TRP A 209 5.83 5.87 23.32
C TRP A 209 5.63 6.01 24.83
N ASN A 210 6.57 6.60 25.56
CA ASN A 210 6.42 6.82 27.01
C ASN A 210 5.27 7.78 27.32
N MET A 211 5.11 8.86 26.55
CA MET A 211 4.00 9.80 26.70
C MET A 211 2.65 9.14 26.36
N LEU A 212 2.58 8.33 25.29
CA LEU A 212 1.35 7.61 24.94
C LEU A 212 0.99 6.57 26.01
N ARG A 213 1.98 5.82 26.53
CA ARG A 213 1.77 4.89 27.66
C ARG A 213 1.29 5.61 28.92
N SER A 214 1.78 6.81 29.22
CA SER A 214 1.29 7.62 30.35
C SER A 214 -0.17 8.09 30.16
N LYS A 215 -0.71 7.99 28.95
CA LYS A 215 -2.13 8.24 28.61
C LYS A 215 -2.94 6.95 28.43
N HIS A 216 -2.38 5.84 28.92
CA HIS A 216 -2.94 4.49 28.88
C HIS A 216 -3.11 3.94 27.46
N TRP A 217 -2.21 4.29 26.54
CA TRP A 217 -2.08 3.59 25.28
C TRP A 217 -1.12 2.41 25.41
N GLU A 218 -1.52 1.25 24.89
CA GLU A 218 -0.62 0.11 24.70
C GLU A 218 -0.01 0.19 23.30
N ILE A 219 1.32 0.22 23.22
CA ILE A 219 2.05 0.37 21.95
C ILE A 219 2.75 -0.94 21.62
N VAL A 220 2.39 -1.52 20.47
CA VAL A 220 3.04 -2.69 19.88
C VAL A 220 4.01 -2.21 18.80
N THR A 221 5.30 -2.36 19.04
CA THR A 221 6.34 -2.07 18.05
C THR A 221 6.56 -3.29 17.15
N VAL A 222 6.68 -3.06 15.86
CA VAL A 222 6.81 -4.07 14.82
C VAL A 222 8.07 -3.78 14.01
N ASP A 223 8.88 -4.79 13.72
CA ASP A 223 10.04 -4.64 12.84
C ASP A 223 9.90 -5.47 11.55
N GLN A 224 10.98 -5.52 10.76
CA GLN A 224 10.99 -6.26 9.51
C GLN A 224 10.92 -7.79 9.71
N LEU A 225 11.38 -8.30 10.85
CA LEU A 225 11.32 -9.72 11.18
C LEU A 225 9.88 -10.14 11.48
N ASP A 226 9.11 -9.31 12.20
CA ASP A 226 7.68 -9.57 12.44
C ASP A 226 6.86 -9.70 11.13
N LEU A 227 7.36 -9.18 10.00
CA LEU A 227 6.71 -9.24 8.68
C LEU A 227 7.34 -10.27 7.71
N SER A 228 8.42 -10.97 8.08
CA SER A 228 9.25 -11.74 7.15
C SER A 228 8.57 -12.98 6.57
N ASP A 229 7.84 -13.72 7.41
CA ASP A 229 7.22 -14.98 7.06
C ASP A 229 5.95 -15.24 7.87
N GLU A 230 5.24 -16.31 7.54
CA GLU A 230 3.95 -16.64 8.12
C GLU A 230 4.01 -16.92 9.62
N TRP A 231 5.10 -17.49 10.13
CA TRP A 231 5.24 -17.77 11.56
C TRP A 231 5.38 -16.45 12.33
N HIS A 232 6.29 -15.57 11.90
CA HIS A 232 6.47 -14.26 12.53
C HIS A 232 5.21 -13.40 12.44
N GLN A 233 4.52 -13.42 11.30
CA GLN A 233 3.25 -12.71 11.10
C GLN A 233 2.15 -13.21 12.06
N GLN A 234 2.08 -14.51 12.31
CA GLN A 234 1.14 -15.07 13.29
C GLN A 234 1.52 -14.66 14.73
N VAL A 235 2.81 -14.69 15.07
CA VAL A 235 3.31 -14.22 16.37
C VAL A 235 2.97 -12.74 16.58
N LEU A 236 3.15 -11.90 15.56
CA LEU A 236 2.74 -10.49 15.59
C LEU A 236 1.24 -10.35 15.87
N ALA A 237 0.38 -11.12 15.17
CA ALA A 237 -1.06 -11.10 15.42
C ALA A 237 -1.40 -11.50 16.86
N CYS A 238 -0.71 -12.50 17.42
CA CYS A 238 -0.82 -12.89 18.83
C CYS A 238 -0.41 -11.76 19.78
N LYS A 239 0.70 -11.04 19.51
CA LYS A 239 1.14 -9.89 20.31
C LYS A 239 0.06 -8.79 20.35
N VAL A 240 -0.54 -8.47 19.20
CA VAL A 240 -1.62 -7.48 19.11
C VAL A 240 -2.88 -7.96 19.84
N ALA A 241 -3.28 -9.23 19.70
CA ALA A 241 -4.42 -9.78 20.44
C ALA A 241 -4.21 -9.77 21.96
N GLN A 242 -2.98 -10.05 22.43
CA GLN A 242 -2.61 -9.96 23.84
C GLN A 242 -2.69 -8.51 24.34
N ALA A 243 -2.20 -7.54 23.56
CA ALA A 243 -2.32 -6.12 23.89
C ALA A 243 -3.80 -5.71 24.03
N ILE A 244 -4.66 -6.15 23.12
CA ILE A 244 -6.11 -5.91 23.19
C ILE A 244 -6.73 -6.53 24.44
N MET A 245 -6.40 -7.79 24.74
CA MET A 245 -6.89 -8.50 25.93
C MET A 245 -6.48 -7.79 27.22
N LYS A 246 -5.21 -7.41 27.34
CA LYS A 246 -4.68 -6.67 28.50
C LYS A 246 -5.41 -5.34 28.71
N GLN A 247 -5.70 -4.64 27.62
CA GLN A 247 -6.25 -3.29 27.67
C GLN A 247 -7.78 -3.26 27.84
N THR A 248 -8.48 -4.31 27.40
CA THR A 248 -9.96 -4.31 27.32
C THR A 248 -10.65 -5.49 27.99
N GLY A 249 -9.92 -6.55 28.35
CA GLY A 249 -10.46 -7.84 28.76
C GLY A 249 -11.11 -8.65 27.62
N LYS A 250 -11.12 -8.14 26.38
CA LYS A 250 -11.76 -8.81 25.25
C LYS A 250 -10.82 -9.77 24.56
N VAL A 251 -11.32 -10.97 24.26
CA VAL A 251 -10.58 -11.98 23.51
C VAL A 251 -10.82 -11.79 22.01
N VAL A 252 -9.72 -11.53 21.28
CA VAL A 252 -9.73 -11.53 19.81
C VAL A 252 -9.15 -12.86 19.32
N PRO A 253 -9.97 -13.76 18.75
CA PRO A 253 -9.49 -15.06 18.30
C PRO A 253 -8.61 -14.90 17.05
N ILE A 254 -7.38 -15.44 17.11
CA ILE A 254 -6.49 -15.52 15.96
C ILE A 254 -7.05 -16.54 14.98
N GLN A 255 -7.27 -16.11 13.74
CA GLN A 255 -7.73 -16.99 12.67
C GLN A 255 -6.54 -17.65 11.98
N PRO A 256 -6.71 -18.84 11.36
CA PRO A 256 -5.79 -19.29 10.33
C PRO A 256 -5.59 -18.18 9.29
N ARG A 257 -4.38 -18.05 8.77
CA ARG A 257 -4.03 -16.96 7.85
C ARG A 257 -4.92 -17.00 6.62
N LEU A 258 -5.75 -15.97 6.47
CA LEU A 258 -6.65 -15.86 5.32
C LEU A 258 -5.88 -15.45 4.07
N SER A 259 -6.38 -15.87 2.91
CA SER A 259 -5.96 -15.27 1.63
C SER A 259 -6.52 -13.85 1.50
N LEU A 260 -5.90 -13.03 0.65
CA LEU A 260 -6.39 -11.67 0.38
C LEU A 260 -7.77 -11.70 -0.30
N GLU A 261 -8.05 -12.70 -1.13
CA GLU A 261 -9.37 -12.93 -1.71
C GLU A 261 -10.42 -13.23 -0.64
N GLN A 262 -10.08 -14.06 0.34
CA GLN A 262 -10.98 -14.36 1.47
C GLN A 262 -11.25 -13.12 2.32
N LEU A 263 -10.26 -12.22 2.48
CA LEU A 263 -10.49 -10.93 3.14
C LEU A 263 -11.49 -10.04 2.41
N THR A 264 -11.56 -10.15 1.08
CA THR A 264 -12.46 -9.34 0.25
C THR A 264 -13.89 -9.90 0.14
N ASP A 265 -14.17 -11.10 0.69
CA ASP A 265 -15.49 -11.70 0.59
C ASP A 265 -16.49 -11.01 1.54
N LYS A 266 -17.43 -10.26 0.95
CA LYS A 266 -18.49 -9.53 1.66
C LYS A 266 -19.43 -10.42 2.48
N ARG A 267 -19.46 -11.74 2.23
CA ARG A 267 -20.27 -12.70 3.00
C ARG A 267 -19.59 -13.14 4.29
N ARG A 268 -18.32 -12.77 4.49
CA ARG A 268 -17.59 -13.08 5.71
C ARG A 268 -18.22 -12.33 6.88
N LYS A 269 -18.71 -13.07 7.88
CA LYS A 269 -18.99 -12.50 9.20
C LYS A 269 -17.66 -12.17 9.85
N LEU A 270 -17.38 -10.90 10.12
CA LEU A 270 -16.28 -10.53 11.01
C LEU A 270 -16.51 -11.27 12.33
N THR A 271 -15.50 -11.98 12.81
CA THR A 271 -15.63 -12.76 14.03
C THR A 271 -15.95 -11.80 15.17
N LEU A 272 -17.13 -11.98 15.75
CA LEU A 272 -17.61 -11.14 16.84
C LEU A 272 -16.60 -11.22 17.98
N ILE A 273 -16.09 -10.06 18.39
CA ILE A 273 -15.26 -9.93 19.57
C ILE A 273 -16.10 -10.37 20.76
N ARG A 274 -15.67 -11.42 21.46
CA ARG A 274 -16.40 -11.94 22.61
C ARG A 274 -16.02 -11.11 23.83
N THR A 275 -17.02 -10.57 24.52
CA THR A 275 -16.87 -10.09 25.89
C THR A 275 -16.89 -11.31 26.80
N SER A 276 -15.83 -11.50 27.58
CA SER A 276 -15.79 -12.47 28.67
C SER A 276 -16.80 -12.09 29.76
#